data_AF-A0A354GYS1-F1
#
_entry.id   AF-A0A354GYS1-F1
#
_cell.length_a   1.000
_cell.length_b   1.000
_cell.length_c   1.000
_cell.angle_alpha   90.00
_cell.angle_beta   90.00
_cell.angle_gamma   90.00
#
_symmetry.space_group_name_H-M   'P 1'
#
loop_
_entity.id
_entity.type
_entity.pdbx_description
1 polymer ?
#
loop_
_entity_poly.entity_id
_entity_poly.type
_entity_poly.pdbx_seq_one_letter_code
_entity_poly.pdbx_strand_id
1 'polypeptide(L)'
;MVIANPKVVERLNKEFVPIYIGNEATPDFFHPLSSGEEVKIFRNLYRSQVLPQGLCVINAGGQALAWTMNRDESILTFLDYALVRFRKNPDGQKPVTTERYMNYPKERLEDYQTEARTSPIPQGHPDKETCPAWNLRPKGTVVARLFGRALDKDGKPVADTARQANYIEDRLHIEVQTQKKLAKALADAGKGPVKLPLELTRP
;
A
#
# COMPACT_ATOMS: atom_id res chain seq x y z
N MET A 1 -3.40 -13.25 -0.37
CA MET A 1 -3.66 -11.82 -0.05
C MET A 1 -5.16 -11.65 0.20
N VAL A 2 -5.58 -11.05 1.30
CA VAL A 2 -7.02 -10.91 1.68
C VAL A 2 -7.84 -10.20 0.62
N ILE A 3 -7.26 -9.16 0.00
CA ILE A 3 -7.89 -8.37 -1.07
C ILE A 3 -7.93 -9.11 -2.41
N ALA A 4 -7.18 -10.20 -2.56
CA ALA A 4 -7.31 -11.07 -3.74
C ALA A 4 -8.50 -12.04 -3.63
N ASN A 5 -9.19 -12.10 -2.49
CA ASN A 5 -10.41 -12.88 -2.35
C ASN A 5 -11.54 -12.21 -3.17
N PRO A 6 -12.14 -12.89 -4.17
CA PRO A 6 -13.19 -12.31 -5.01
C PRO A 6 -14.37 -11.72 -4.23
N LYS A 7 -14.75 -12.35 -3.11
CA LYS A 7 -15.84 -11.85 -2.24
C LYS A 7 -15.48 -10.51 -1.59
N VAL A 8 -14.20 -10.32 -1.23
CA VAL A 8 -13.70 -9.06 -0.68
C VAL A 8 -13.69 -7.99 -1.77
N VAL A 9 -13.21 -8.31 -2.97
CA VAL A 9 -13.21 -7.38 -4.12
C VAL A 9 -14.62 -6.93 -4.48
N GLU A 10 -15.55 -7.88 -4.60
CA GLU A 10 -16.96 -7.60 -4.88
C GLU A 10 -17.56 -6.68 -3.81
N ARG A 11 -17.28 -6.97 -2.53
CA ARG A 11 -17.77 -6.19 -1.40
C ARG A 11 -17.27 -4.74 -1.41
N LEU A 12 -15.98 -4.54 -1.73
CA LEU A 12 -15.35 -3.22 -1.81
C LEU A 12 -15.90 -2.42 -2.99
N ASN A 13 -16.07 -3.06 -4.16
CA ASN A 13 -16.57 -2.41 -5.37
C ASN A 13 -18.06 -2.03 -5.29
N LYS A 14 -18.88 -2.86 -4.63
CA LYS A 14 -20.33 -2.64 -4.55
C LYS A 14 -20.72 -1.38 -3.76
N GLU A 15 -19.97 -1.06 -2.71
CA GLU A 15 -20.32 0.02 -1.76
C GLU A 15 -19.26 1.14 -1.71
N PHE A 16 -18.26 1.07 -2.60
CA PHE A 16 -17.10 1.96 -2.68
C PHE A 16 -16.53 2.31 -1.29
N VAL A 17 -15.98 1.32 -0.60
CA VAL A 17 -15.36 1.54 0.72
C VAL A 17 -13.89 1.90 0.52
N PRO A 18 -13.47 3.14 0.83
CA PRO A 18 -12.06 3.51 0.71
C PRO A 18 -11.27 2.74 1.76
N ILE A 19 -10.29 1.95 1.31
CA ILE A 19 -9.42 1.18 2.19
C ILE A 19 -7.96 1.59 2.03
N TYR A 20 -7.23 1.56 3.14
CA TYR A 20 -5.79 1.72 3.18
C TYR A 20 -5.15 0.49 3.83
N ILE A 21 -4.07 0.01 3.21
CA ILE A 21 -3.26 -1.10 3.74
C ILE A 21 -1.96 -0.48 4.20
N GLY A 22 -1.79 -0.39 5.52
CA GLY A 22 -0.51 0.05 6.09
C GLY A 22 0.42 -1.14 6.22
N ASN A 23 1.69 -0.97 5.88
CA ASN A 23 2.78 -1.88 6.25
C ASN A 23 3.90 -1.12 6.97
N GLU A 24 4.90 -1.83 7.49
CA GLU A 24 6.07 -1.24 8.18
C GLU A 24 6.93 -0.34 7.27
N ALA A 25 6.92 -0.57 5.95
CA ALA A 25 7.69 0.17 4.95
C ALA A 25 6.95 1.38 4.36
N THR A 26 5.71 1.65 4.79
CA THR A 26 4.96 2.80 4.29
C THR A 26 5.66 4.15 4.57
N PRO A 27 6.43 4.35 5.66
CA PRO A 27 7.20 5.57 5.89
C PRO A 27 8.20 5.91 4.78
N ASP A 28 8.82 4.90 4.13
CA ASP A 28 9.89 5.10 3.15
C ASP A 28 9.38 5.67 1.82
N PHE A 29 8.07 5.58 1.56
CA PHE A 29 7.43 6.19 0.39
C PHE A 29 7.14 7.68 0.57
N PHE A 30 7.27 8.23 1.80
CA PHE A 30 6.99 9.64 2.06
C PHE A 30 8.30 10.41 2.22
N HIS A 31 8.63 11.21 1.21
CA HIS A 31 9.75 12.14 1.31
C HIS A 31 9.48 13.12 2.49
N PRO A 32 10.36 13.23 3.51
CA PRO A 32 10.13 14.06 4.70
C PRO A 32 10.03 15.57 4.41
N LEU A 33 10.45 16.00 3.22
CA LEU A 33 10.28 17.38 2.72
C LEU A 33 8.94 17.66 2.01
N SER A 34 8.10 16.65 1.83
CA SER A 34 6.78 16.83 1.21
C SER A 34 5.79 17.41 2.23
N SER A 35 5.30 18.62 1.97
CA SER A 35 4.31 19.33 2.80
C SER A 35 2.88 19.24 2.23
N GLY A 36 2.67 18.45 1.18
CA GLY A 36 1.38 18.31 0.50
C GLY A 36 0.28 17.72 1.40
N GLU A 37 -0.98 18.05 1.09
CA GLU A 37 -2.15 17.56 1.83
C GLU A 37 -2.22 16.03 1.90
N GLU A 38 -1.78 15.35 0.84
CA GLU A 38 -1.70 13.89 0.78
C GLU A 38 -0.74 13.30 1.82
N VAL A 39 0.42 13.93 2.06
CA VAL A 39 1.36 13.47 3.10
C VAL A 39 0.78 13.66 4.50
N LYS A 40 -0.07 14.68 4.70
CA LYS A 40 -0.78 14.86 5.98
C LYS A 40 -1.78 13.73 6.22
N ILE A 41 -2.51 13.31 5.19
CA ILE A 41 -3.44 12.16 5.25
C ILE A 41 -2.65 10.90 5.64
N PHE A 42 -1.59 10.56 4.91
CA PHE A 42 -0.82 9.36 5.19
C PHE A 42 -0.14 9.37 6.57
N ARG A 43 0.34 10.53 7.04
CA ARG A 43 0.90 10.67 8.39
C ARG A 43 -0.16 10.40 9.47
N ASN A 44 -1.39 10.84 9.26
CA ASN A 44 -2.50 10.53 10.18
C ASN A 44 -2.84 9.04 10.17
N LEU A 45 -2.90 8.42 8.99
CA LEU A 45 -3.15 6.98 8.88
C LEU A 45 -2.05 6.16 9.57
N TYR A 46 -0.78 6.52 9.37
CA TYR A 46 0.37 5.88 10.00
C TYR A 46 0.31 5.94 11.53
N ARG A 47 -0.04 7.09 12.13
CA ARG A 47 -0.15 7.24 13.59
C ARG A 47 -1.20 6.32 14.21
N SER A 48 -2.25 6.01 13.45
CA SER A 48 -3.36 5.15 13.89
C SER A 48 -3.16 3.67 13.54
N GLN A 49 -2.10 3.33 12.81
CA GLN A 49 -1.91 2.02 12.19
C GLN A 49 -1.80 0.89 13.21
N VAL A 50 -2.23 -0.30 12.78
CA VAL A 50 -1.93 -1.57 13.44
C VAL A 50 -0.81 -2.29 12.68
N LEU A 51 0.24 -2.67 13.40
CA LEU A 51 1.47 -3.28 12.86
C LEU A 51 1.43 -4.82 12.98
N PRO A 52 2.19 -5.57 12.15
CA PRO A 52 3.08 -5.09 11.08
C PRO A 52 2.36 -4.76 9.76
N GLN A 53 1.16 -5.29 9.54
CA GLN A 53 0.35 -4.95 8.36
C GLN A 53 -1.14 -5.03 8.68
N GLY A 54 -1.80 -3.88 8.66
CA GLY A 54 -3.21 -3.73 8.92
C GLY A 54 -3.97 -3.26 7.68
N LEU A 55 -5.27 -3.54 7.65
CA LEU A 55 -6.24 -2.93 6.75
C LEU A 55 -7.09 -1.95 7.54
N CYS A 56 -7.33 -0.77 6.99
CA CYS A 56 -8.28 0.18 7.54
C CYS A 56 -9.28 0.68 6.51
N VAL A 57 -10.43 1.10 7.01
CA VAL A 57 -11.39 1.90 6.26
C VAL A 57 -11.21 3.35 6.64
N ILE A 58 -11.16 4.22 5.62
CA ILE A 58 -10.98 5.66 5.77
C ILE A 58 -12.22 6.40 5.30
N ASN A 59 -12.51 7.56 5.90
CA ASN A 59 -13.54 8.47 5.38
C ASN A 59 -12.97 9.42 4.31
N ALA A 60 -13.82 10.23 3.68
CA ALA A 60 -13.40 11.16 2.62
C ALA A 60 -12.43 12.24 3.11
N GLY A 61 -12.43 12.55 4.40
CA GLY A 61 -11.47 13.45 5.05
C GLY A 61 -10.13 12.79 5.41
N GLY A 62 -9.92 11.52 5.04
CA GLY A 62 -8.67 10.80 5.30
C GLY A 62 -8.47 10.32 6.74
N GLN A 63 -9.52 10.31 7.57
CA GLN A 63 -9.46 9.78 8.93
C GLN A 63 -9.68 8.26 8.92
N ALA A 64 -8.86 7.54 9.68
CA ALA A 64 -9.06 6.11 9.89
C ALA A 64 -10.27 5.87 10.81
N LEU A 65 -11.21 5.03 10.36
CA LEU A 65 -12.42 4.72 11.13
C LEU A 65 -12.23 3.47 11.99
N ALA A 66 -11.62 2.44 11.40
CA ALA A 66 -11.29 1.19 12.08
C ALA A 66 -10.11 0.50 11.38
N TRP A 67 -9.28 -0.19 12.16
CA TRP A 67 -8.16 -1.02 11.72
C TRP A 67 -8.37 -2.48 12.11
N THR A 68 -7.91 -3.40 11.26
CA THR A 68 -7.84 -4.82 11.55
C THR A 68 -6.61 -5.47 10.94
N MET A 69 -6.14 -6.59 11.50
CA MET A 69 -5.19 -7.48 10.83
C MET A 69 -5.81 -8.80 10.36
N ASN A 70 -7.14 -8.91 10.32
CA ASN A 70 -7.82 -10.15 9.90
C ASN A 70 -7.30 -10.63 8.53
N ARG A 71 -6.90 -11.90 8.47
CA ARG A 71 -6.39 -12.54 7.24
C ARG A 71 -7.30 -13.64 6.69
N ASP A 72 -8.38 -13.93 7.40
CA ASP A 72 -9.37 -14.96 7.06
C ASP A 72 -10.71 -14.33 6.64
N GLU A 73 -11.76 -15.14 6.57
CA GLU A 73 -13.09 -14.72 6.13
C GLU A 73 -13.75 -13.69 7.05
N SER A 74 -13.30 -13.54 8.31
CA SER A 74 -13.80 -12.53 9.24
C SER A 74 -13.53 -11.09 8.78
N ILE A 75 -12.66 -10.91 7.77
CA ILE A 75 -12.49 -9.62 7.10
C ILE A 75 -13.80 -9.10 6.52
N LEU A 76 -14.69 -9.97 6.04
CA LEU A 76 -15.97 -9.55 5.46
C LEU A 76 -16.87 -8.93 6.54
N THR A 77 -16.92 -9.56 7.71
CA THR A 77 -17.63 -9.01 8.88
C THR A 77 -17.02 -7.69 9.36
N PHE A 78 -15.68 -7.58 9.33
CA PHE A 78 -15.02 -6.31 9.61
C PHE A 78 -15.39 -5.23 8.59
N LEU A 79 -15.44 -5.54 7.29
CA LEU A 79 -15.83 -4.58 6.25
C LEU A 79 -17.29 -4.13 6.40
N ASP A 80 -18.19 -5.02 6.79
CA ASP A 80 -19.58 -4.66 7.11
C ASP A 80 -19.64 -3.71 8.31
N TYR A 81 -18.90 -4.02 9.37
CA TYR A 81 -18.79 -3.16 10.54
C TYR A 81 -18.22 -1.77 10.20
N ALA A 82 -17.12 -1.74 9.45
CA ALA A 82 -16.43 -0.52 9.09
C ALA A 82 -17.26 0.34 8.12
N LEU A 83 -18.08 -0.28 7.25
CA LEU A 83 -19.05 0.45 6.41
C LEU A 83 -20.09 1.19 7.25
N VAL A 84 -20.60 0.59 8.34
CA VAL A 84 -21.52 1.29 9.25
C VAL A 84 -20.84 2.54 9.84
N ARG A 85 -19.57 2.44 10.23
CA ARG A 85 -18.80 3.59 10.71
C ARG A 85 -18.58 4.64 9.64
N PHE A 86 -18.32 4.23 8.40
CA PHE A 86 -18.15 5.13 7.26
C PHE A 86 -19.43 5.91 6.99
N ARG A 87 -20.58 5.23 6.93
CA ARG A 87 -21.88 5.88 6.75
C ARG A 87 -22.20 6.87 7.88
N LYS A 88 -21.74 6.61 9.11
CA LYS A 88 -21.90 7.52 10.25
C LYS A 88 -20.96 8.73 10.20
N ASN A 89 -19.77 8.59 9.62
CA ASN A 89 -18.75 9.64 9.58
C ASN A 89 -18.10 9.75 8.18
N PRO A 90 -18.86 10.10 7.13
CA PRO A 90 -18.40 9.97 5.75
C PRO A 90 -17.41 11.04 5.31
N ASP A 91 -17.45 12.22 5.91
CA ASP A 91 -16.79 13.43 5.41
C ASP A 91 -15.55 13.89 6.21
N GLY A 92 -15.34 13.33 7.40
CA GLY A 92 -14.22 13.69 8.29
C GLY A 92 -14.29 15.10 8.89
N GLN A 93 -15.47 15.74 8.89
CA GLN A 93 -15.64 17.08 9.47
C GLN A 93 -15.46 17.10 11.00
N LYS A 94 -15.77 15.98 11.66
CA LYS A 94 -15.63 15.81 13.11
C LYS A 94 -14.52 14.79 13.39
N PRO A 95 -13.76 14.95 14.49
CA PRO A 95 -12.84 13.91 14.92
C PRO A 95 -13.59 12.62 15.18
N VAL A 96 -13.01 11.50 14.72
CA VAL A 96 -13.54 10.16 14.93
C VAL A 96 -12.51 9.37 15.72
N THR A 97 -12.97 8.68 16.76
CA THR A 97 -12.15 7.67 17.43
C THR A 97 -11.91 6.51 16.47
N THR A 98 -10.66 6.24 16.15
CA THR A 98 -10.26 5.09 15.34
C THR A 98 -10.22 3.85 16.22
N GLU A 99 -11.02 2.85 15.91
CA GLU A 99 -10.94 1.57 16.62
C GLU A 99 -9.88 0.67 16.01
N ARG A 100 -9.17 -0.08 16.84
CA ARG A 100 -8.04 -0.89 16.39
C ARG A 100 -8.22 -2.33 16.87
N TYR A 101 -7.97 -3.29 15.98
CA TYR A 101 -8.12 -4.70 16.27
C TYR A 101 -6.91 -5.47 15.73
N MET A 102 -6.33 -6.33 16.56
CA MET A 102 -5.42 -7.38 16.07
C MET A 102 -6.22 -8.40 15.28
N ASN A 103 -7.35 -8.83 15.85
CA ASN A 103 -8.26 -9.79 15.24
C ASN A 103 -9.72 -9.42 15.52
N TYR A 104 -10.41 -8.76 14.59
CA TYR A 104 -11.79 -8.33 14.75
C TYR A 104 -12.75 -9.54 14.74
N PRO A 105 -13.74 -9.63 15.65
CA PRO A 105 -14.06 -8.69 16.73
C PRO A 105 -13.41 -9.04 18.08
N LYS A 106 -12.57 -10.08 18.14
CA LYS A 106 -12.16 -10.75 19.39
C LYS A 106 -11.04 -10.03 20.14
N GLU A 107 -10.07 -9.48 19.42
CA GLU A 107 -8.85 -8.90 19.97
C GLU A 107 -8.77 -7.42 19.62
N ARG A 108 -9.32 -6.60 20.52
CA ARG A 108 -9.31 -5.14 20.42
C ARG A 108 -8.04 -4.57 21.05
N LEU A 109 -7.45 -3.61 20.37
CA LEU A 109 -6.35 -2.78 20.85
C LEU A 109 -6.90 -1.48 21.45
N GLU A 110 -6.04 -0.72 22.13
CA GLU A 110 -6.37 0.63 22.55
C GLU A 110 -6.86 1.45 21.34
N ASP A 111 -7.91 2.25 21.50
CA ASP A 111 -8.38 3.10 20.41
C ASP A 111 -7.38 4.24 20.14
N TYR A 112 -7.40 4.80 18.93
CA TYR A 112 -6.62 5.99 18.60
C TYR A 112 -7.57 7.18 18.40
N GLN A 113 -7.34 8.27 19.13
CA GLN A 113 -8.11 9.49 18.93
C GLN A 113 -7.53 10.24 17.74
N THR A 114 -8.22 10.20 16.61
CA THR A 114 -7.83 11.02 15.47
C THR A 114 -8.09 12.48 15.82
N GLU A 115 -7.03 13.28 15.81
CA GLU A 115 -7.15 14.73 15.93
C GLU A 115 -8.06 15.26 14.82
N ALA A 116 -9.02 16.10 15.19
CA ALA A 116 -9.92 16.73 14.22
C ALA A 116 -9.09 17.61 13.28
N ARG A 117 -8.88 17.17 12.06
CA ARG A 117 -8.47 18.05 10.99
C ARG A 117 -9.28 17.71 9.76
N THR A 118 -10.08 18.66 9.32
CA THR A 118 -10.56 18.72 7.95
C THR A 118 -9.33 18.84 7.06
N SER A 119 -8.79 17.70 6.63
CA SER A 119 -8.00 17.71 5.41
C SER A 119 -8.98 18.09 4.30
N PRO A 120 -8.70 19.14 3.51
CA PRO A 120 -9.51 19.40 2.33
C PRO A 120 -9.51 18.11 1.51
N ILE A 121 -10.71 17.64 1.14
CA ILE A 121 -10.84 16.50 0.23
C ILE A 121 -9.98 16.88 -0.98
N PRO A 122 -8.91 16.10 -1.29
CA PRO A 122 -8.04 16.45 -2.40
C PRO A 122 -8.92 16.61 -3.64
N GLN A 123 -8.96 17.81 -4.21
CA GLN A 123 -9.52 17.92 -5.56
C GLN A 123 -8.62 17.08 -6.45
N GLY A 124 -9.23 16.18 -7.21
CA GLY A 124 -8.50 15.40 -8.21
C GLY A 124 -7.66 16.36 -9.05
N HIS A 125 -6.40 16.02 -9.28
CA HIS A 125 -5.60 16.81 -10.18
C HIS A 125 -6.25 16.76 -11.58
N PRO A 126 -6.19 17.85 -12.37
CA PRO A 126 -6.64 17.84 -13.77
C PRO A 126 -6.03 16.67 -14.55
N ASP A 127 -6.70 16.21 -15.62
CA ASP A 127 -6.29 15.05 -16.45
C ASP A 127 -4.84 15.10 -16.97
N LYS A 128 -4.20 16.27 -16.95
CA LYS A 128 -2.83 16.52 -17.43
C LYS A 128 -1.82 16.78 -16.32
N GLU A 129 -2.27 16.89 -15.07
CA GLU A 129 -1.40 17.00 -13.92
C GLU A 129 -1.07 15.60 -13.39
N THR A 130 0.10 15.46 -12.77
CA THR A 130 0.58 14.17 -12.29
C THR A 130 0.19 14.00 -10.82
N CYS A 131 -0.46 12.88 -10.48
CA CYS A 131 -0.74 12.55 -9.08
C CYS A 131 0.58 12.46 -8.30
N PRO A 132 0.70 13.06 -7.10
CA PRO A 132 1.90 12.92 -6.27
C PRO A 132 2.14 11.46 -5.82
N ALA A 133 1.07 10.67 -5.65
CA ALA A 133 1.17 9.21 -5.44
C ALA A 133 1.74 8.47 -6.66
N TRP A 134 1.69 9.07 -7.84
CA TRP A 134 2.48 8.61 -8.97
C TRP A 134 3.89 9.14 -8.75
N ASN A 135 4.79 8.26 -8.29
CA ASN A 135 6.23 8.52 -8.30
C ASN A 135 6.59 9.25 -9.61
N LEU A 136 6.99 10.53 -9.50
CA LEU A 136 7.39 11.38 -10.62
C LEU A 136 8.63 10.76 -11.25
N ARG A 137 8.43 9.84 -12.19
CA ARG A 137 9.53 9.17 -12.87
C ARG A 137 9.94 10.01 -14.07
N PRO A 138 11.25 10.24 -14.26
CA PRO A 138 11.73 10.83 -15.50
C PRO A 138 11.20 10.05 -16.71
N LYS A 139 10.77 10.79 -17.74
CA LYS A 139 10.31 10.19 -19.00
C LYS A 139 11.38 9.22 -19.55
N GLY A 140 10.96 8.02 -19.92
CA GLY A 140 11.86 6.95 -20.39
C GLY A 140 12.33 5.98 -19.29
N THR A 141 11.91 6.16 -18.03
CA THR A 141 12.14 5.16 -16.97
C THR A 141 11.39 3.88 -17.29
N VAL A 142 12.10 2.74 -17.27
CA VAL A 142 11.47 1.42 -17.39
C VAL A 142 10.91 1.02 -16.03
N VAL A 143 9.65 0.60 -16.03
CA VAL A 143 8.94 0.14 -14.84
C VAL A 143 8.75 -1.36 -14.96
N ALA A 144 9.44 -2.12 -14.11
CA ALA A 144 9.25 -3.54 -14.01
C ALA A 144 8.40 -3.87 -12.78
N ARG A 145 7.44 -4.79 -12.95
CA ARG A 145 6.76 -5.45 -11.84
C ARG A 145 7.40 -6.81 -11.65
N LEU A 146 7.93 -7.07 -10.45
CA LEU A 146 8.49 -8.34 -10.06
C LEU A 146 7.42 -9.13 -9.29
N PHE A 147 7.24 -10.39 -9.69
CA PHE A 147 6.39 -11.34 -8.99
C PHE A 147 7.25 -12.54 -8.62
N GLY A 148 7.59 -12.67 -7.34
CA GLY A 148 8.35 -13.79 -6.81
C GLY A 148 7.44 -14.76 -6.07
N ARG A 149 7.71 -16.06 -6.25
CA ARG A 149 7.02 -17.15 -5.56
C ARG A 149 8.06 -18.00 -4.85
N ALA A 150 7.78 -18.40 -3.62
CA ALA A 150 8.67 -19.30 -2.88
C ALA A 150 8.74 -20.65 -3.59
N LEU A 151 9.98 -21.13 -3.78
CA LEU A 151 10.28 -22.41 -4.43
C LEU A 151 10.78 -23.40 -3.36
N ASP A 152 10.51 -24.68 -3.57
CA ASP A 152 11.09 -25.77 -2.81
C ASP A 152 12.53 -26.08 -3.26
N LYS A 153 13.14 -27.10 -2.64
CA LYS A 153 14.50 -27.57 -2.95
C LYS A 153 14.68 -28.03 -4.40
N ASP A 154 13.59 -28.36 -5.09
CA ASP A 154 13.58 -28.85 -6.47
C ASP A 154 13.22 -27.71 -7.46
N GLY A 155 13.14 -26.47 -6.98
CA GLY A 155 12.81 -25.29 -7.77
C GLY A 155 11.34 -25.16 -8.14
N LYS A 156 10.45 -25.96 -7.53
CA LYS A 156 9.01 -25.90 -7.80
C LYS A 156 8.31 -24.97 -6.81
N PRO A 157 7.26 -24.24 -7.23
CA PRO A 157 6.51 -23.40 -6.31
C PRO A 157 5.91 -24.21 -5.15
N VAL A 158 6.05 -23.72 -3.91
CA VAL A 158 5.46 -24.40 -2.74
C VAL A 158 3.93 -24.43 -2.82
N ALA A 159 3.29 -25.45 -2.22
CA ALA A 159 1.85 -25.69 -2.35
C ALA A 159 0.97 -24.48 -1.92
N ASP A 160 1.45 -23.66 -0.99
CA ASP A 160 0.78 -22.47 -0.49
C ASP A 160 1.34 -21.16 -1.07
N THR A 161 1.78 -21.14 -2.34
CA THR A 161 2.36 -19.93 -2.98
C THR A 161 1.41 -18.73 -3.07
N ALA A 162 0.10 -18.93 -2.94
CA ALA A 162 -0.88 -17.84 -2.83
C ALA A 162 -0.86 -17.14 -1.44
N ARG A 163 -0.22 -17.73 -0.44
CA ARG A 163 -0.01 -17.09 0.88
C ARG A 163 1.07 -16.04 0.75
N GLN A 164 0.84 -14.91 1.39
CA GLN A 164 1.74 -13.75 1.34
C GLN A 164 3.15 -14.07 1.84
N ALA A 165 3.31 -14.98 2.81
CA ALA A 165 4.63 -15.40 3.26
C ALA A 165 5.48 -16.08 2.16
N ASN A 166 4.83 -16.57 1.10
CA ASN A 166 5.44 -17.30 -0.01
C ASN A 166 5.38 -16.49 -1.32
N TYR A 167 5.05 -15.20 -1.25
CA TYR A 167 4.77 -14.35 -2.40
C TYR A 167 5.35 -12.95 -2.19
N ILE A 168 6.14 -12.49 -3.14
CA ILE A 168 6.65 -11.12 -3.15
C ILE A 168 6.16 -10.42 -4.42
N GLU A 169 5.60 -9.24 -4.24
CA GLU A 169 5.38 -8.27 -5.30
C GLU A 169 6.29 -7.09 -5.05
N ASP A 170 7.04 -6.71 -6.07
CA ASP A 170 7.87 -5.53 -6.01
C ASP A 170 7.80 -4.74 -7.32
N ARG A 171 8.20 -3.47 -7.27
CA ARG A 171 8.29 -2.58 -8.43
C ARG A 171 9.71 -2.04 -8.51
N LEU A 172 10.41 -2.45 -9.55
CA LEU A 172 11.76 -1.98 -9.85
C LEU A 172 11.69 -0.86 -10.87
N HIS A 173 12.42 0.23 -10.60
CA HIS A 173 12.49 1.39 -11.48
C HIS A 173 13.89 1.45 -12.07
N ILE A 174 13.99 1.32 -13.39
CA ILE A 174 15.26 1.43 -14.08
C ILE A 174 15.30 2.79 -14.75
N GLU A 175 15.94 3.75 -14.08
CA GLU A 175 16.12 5.10 -14.61
C GLU A 175 16.96 5.10 -15.89
N VAL A 176 16.78 6.13 -16.72
CA VAL A 176 17.46 6.28 -18.02
C VAL A 176 18.99 6.20 -17.88
N GLN A 177 19.56 6.75 -16.79
CA GLN A 177 21.01 6.68 -16.57
C GLN A 177 21.47 5.26 -16.25
N THR A 178 20.71 4.52 -15.46
CA THR A 178 20.97 3.11 -15.16
C THR A 178 20.85 2.23 -16.42
N GLN A 179 19.85 2.51 -17.28
CA GLN A 179 19.72 1.84 -18.58
C GLN A 179 20.95 2.08 -19.45
N LYS A 180 21.44 3.33 -19.54
CA LYS A 180 22.65 3.68 -20.31
C LYS A 180 23.91 2.99 -19.78
N LYS A 181 24.09 2.96 -18.45
CA LYS A 181 25.19 2.23 -17.80
C LYS A 181 25.14 0.74 -18.12
N LEU A 182 23.96 0.13 -18.03
CA LEU A 182 23.77 -1.28 -18.34
C LEU A 182 24.01 -1.58 -19.82
N ALA A 183 23.46 -0.79 -20.73
CA ALA A 183 23.66 -0.94 -22.17
C ALA A 183 25.15 -0.82 -22.54
N LYS A 184 25.86 0.14 -21.93
CA LYS A 184 27.31 0.27 -22.09
C LYS A 184 28.07 -0.95 -21.56
N ALA A 185 27.75 -1.41 -20.35
CA ALA A 185 28.41 -2.57 -19.77
C ALA A 185 28.19 -3.86 -20.60
N LEU A 186 26.98 -4.03 -21.15
CA LEU A 186 26.66 -5.12 -22.07
C LEU A 186 27.43 -5.01 -23.40
N ALA A 187 27.50 -3.81 -23.98
CA ALA A 187 28.26 -3.57 -25.19
C ALA A 187 29.77 -3.82 -24.99
N ASP A 188 30.33 -3.34 -23.88
CA ASP A 188 31.75 -3.47 -23.55
C ASP A 188 32.15 -4.94 -23.26
N ALA A 189 31.24 -5.75 -22.71
CA ALA A 189 31.50 -7.16 -22.40
C ALA A 189 31.23 -8.14 -23.58
N GLY A 190 30.40 -7.74 -24.55
CA GLY A 190 30.03 -8.58 -25.69
C GLY A 190 29.31 -9.87 -25.26
N LYS A 191 29.99 -11.02 -25.37
CA LYS A 191 29.48 -12.33 -24.92
C LYS A 191 29.96 -12.72 -23.51
N GLY A 192 30.80 -11.90 -22.89
CA GLY A 192 31.33 -12.14 -21.55
C GLY A 192 30.30 -11.87 -20.45
N PRO A 193 30.54 -12.38 -19.23
CA PRO A 193 29.70 -12.08 -18.09
C PRO A 193 29.76 -10.58 -17.73
N VAL A 194 28.61 -10.01 -17.40
CA VAL A 194 28.47 -8.58 -17.01
C VAL A 194 28.10 -8.47 -15.55
N LYS A 195 28.87 -7.67 -14.81
CA LYS A 195 28.47 -7.27 -13.45
C LYS A 195 27.38 -6.22 -13.57
N LEU A 196 26.20 -6.53 -13.02
CA LEU A 196 25.10 -5.57 -13.00
C LEU A 196 25.47 -4.33 -12.17
N PRO A 197 25.08 -3.11 -12.61
CA PRO A 197 25.18 -1.91 -11.80
C PRO A 197 24.62 -2.13 -10.39
N LEU A 198 25.31 -1.62 -9.37
CA LEU A 198 24.91 -1.81 -7.97
C LEU A 198 23.49 -1.30 -7.70
N GLU A 199 23.11 -0.25 -8.42
CA GLU A 199 21.78 0.37 -8.41
C GLU A 199 20.64 -0.56 -8.88
N LEU A 200 20.96 -1.69 -9.52
CA LEU A 200 20.00 -2.74 -9.91
C LEU A 200 20.00 -3.95 -8.97
N THR A 201 20.93 -3.99 -8.02
CA THR A 201 21.17 -5.16 -7.16
C THR A 201 20.86 -4.91 -5.69
N ARG A 202 20.51 -3.67 -5.32
CA ARG A 202 20.05 -3.32 -3.99
C ARG A 202 18.56 -2.97 -4.05
N PRO A 203 17.69 -3.70 -3.31
CA PRO A 203 16.28 -3.35 -3.19
C PRO A 203 16.11 -2.01 -2.48
#